data_AF-A0A5B8YK21-F1
#
_entry.id   AF-A0A5B8YK21-F1
#
_cell.length_a   1.000
_cell.length_b   1.000
_cell.length_c   1.000
_cell.angle_alpha   90.00
_cell.angle_beta   90.00
_cell.angle_gamma   90.00
#
_symmetry.space_group_name_H-M   'P 1'
#
loop_
_entity.id
_entity.type
_entity.pdbx_description
1 polymer ?
#
loop_
_entity_poly.entity_id
_entity_poly.type
_entity_poly.pdbx_seq_one_letter_code
_entity_poly.pdbx_strand_id
1 'polypeptide(L)'
;MKYVNRIVIKLFKTYGGRLTKKRPITHWFYFREKEDLLKFEIHMSQIGFSTHFKELTRKTSKEKLLLIVERNEKLNLDFINFDTEEFQSTARKYRGRI
;
A
#
# COMPACT_ATOMS: atom_id res chain seq x y z
N MET A 1 -5.11 -13.86 -0.46
CA MET A 1 -3.90 -13.03 -0.20
C MET A 1 -2.96 -13.62 0.86
N LYS A 2 -3.46 -14.15 1.99
CA LYS A 2 -2.64 -14.73 3.08
C LYS A 2 -1.59 -15.76 2.61
N TYR A 3 -1.93 -16.61 1.64
CA TYR A 3 -1.01 -17.61 1.08
C TYR A 3 0.16 -16.99 0.29
N VAL A 4 -0.11 -15.95 -0.51
CA VAL A 4 0.92 -15.25 -1.31
C VAL A 4 1.89 -14.50 -0.40
N ASN A 5 1.38 -13.82 0.63
CA ASN A 5 2.22 -13.13 1.61
C ASN A 5 3.19 -14.10 2.32
N ARG A 6 2.71 -15.30 2.69
CA ARG A 6 3.56 -16.36 3.26
C ARG A 6 4.68 -16.78 2.31
N ILE A 7 4.38 -16.95 1.01
CA ILE A 7 5.39 -17.32 0.00
C ILE A 7 6.44 -16.22 -0.14
N VAL A 8 6.02 -14.95 -0.22
CA VAL A 8 6.93 -13.81 -0.36
C VAL A 8 7.88 -13.71 0.84
N ILE A 9 7.37 -13.85 2.07
CA ILE A 9 8.24 -13.86 3.27
C ILE A 9 9.22 -15.04 3.22
N LYS A 10 8.75 -16.24 2.83
CA LYS A 10 9.59 -17.43 2.74
C LYS A 10 10.72 -17.24 1.74
N LEU A 11 10.41 -16.78 0.52
CA LEU A 11 11.42 -16.47 -0.49
C LEU A 11 12.39 -15.39 0.00
N PHE A 12 11.87 -14.34 0.61
CA PHE A 12 12.70 -13.26 1.15
C PHE A 12 13.72 -13.79 2.19
N LYS A 13 13.33 -14.71 3.07
CA LYS A 13 14.27 -15.39 3.97
C LYS A 13 15.27 -16.25 3.21
N THR A 14 14.82 -17.04 2.23
CA THR A 14 15.68 -17.95 1.45
C THR A 14 16.82 -17.19 0.75
N TYR A 15 16.57 -15.98 0.26
CA TYR A 15 17.59 -15.13 -0.36
C TYR A 15 18.44 -14.31 0.64
N GLY A 16 18.50 -14.72 1.92
CA GLY A 16 19.35 -14.07 2.94
C GLY A 16 18.75 -12.83 3.58
N GLY A 17 17.46 -12.60 3.36
CA GLY A 17 16.74 -11.45 3.86
C GLY A 17 16.51 -11.46 5.37
N ARG A 18 16.90 -10.37 6.06
CA ARG A 18 16.71 -10.23 7.52
C ARG A 18 15.34 -9.63 7.87
N LEU A 19 14.42 -10.43 8.41
CA LEU A 19 13.09 -9.94 8.82
C LEU A 19 13.13 -8.87 9.93
N THR A 20 14.17 -8.89 10.76
CA THR A 20 14.36 -7.96 11.87
C THR A 20 14.77 -6.56 11.44
N LYS A 21 15.23 -6.39 10.19
CA LYS A 21 15.62 -5.08 9.64
C LYS A 21 14.38 -4.35 9.13
N LYS A 22 14.19 -3.12 9.62
CA LYS A 22 13.18 -2.19 9.08
C LYS A 22 13.48 -1.88 7.62
N ARG A 23 12.43 -1.75 6.81
CA ARG A 23 12.49 -1.48 5.38
C ARG A 23 11.21 -0.76 4.95
N PRO A 24 11.23 -0.01 3.84
CA PRO A 24 10.01 0.53 3.28
C PRO A 24 9.13 -0.62 2.78
N ILE A 25 7.91 -0.70 3.31
CA ILE A 25 6.82 -1.51 2.77
C ILE A 25 5.91 -0.55 2.02
N THR A 26 5.70 -0.79 0.73
CA THR A 26 4.91 0.08 -0.14
C THR A 26 3.57 -0.54 -0.49
N HIS A 27 2.53 0.29 -0.58
CA HIS A 27 1.18 -0.08 -1.00
C HIS A 27 0.71 0.85 -2.11
N TRP A 28 0.11 0.26 -3.14
CA TRP A 28 -0.27 0.94 -4.37
C TRP A 28 -1.78 1.05 -4.40
N PHE A 29 -2.27 2.25 -4.65
CA PHE A 29 -3.70 2.56 -4.65
C PHE A 29 -4.08 3.33 -5.90
N TYR A 30 -5.17 2.92 -6.52
CA TYR A 30 -5.67 3.50 -7.74
C TYR A 30 -7.02 4.20 -7.55
N PHE A 31 -7.14 5.42 -8.04
CA PHE A 31 -8.32 6.28 -7.83
C PHE A 31 -8.93 6.78 -9.14
N ARG A 32 -10.24 7.00 -9.09
CA ARG A 32 -11.02 7.63 -10.17
C ARG A 32 -11.15 9.15 -10.02
N GLU A 33 -11.05 9.70 -8.82
CA GLU A 33 -11.14 11.14 -8.64
C GLU A 33 -9.92 11.65 -7.88
N LYS A 34 -9.46 12.86 -8.22
CA LYS A 34 -8.32 13.50 -7.56
C LYS A 34 -8.61 13.75 -6.08
N GLU A 35 -9.83 14.18 -5.79
CA GLU A 35 -10.29 14.47 -4.42
C GLU A 35 -10.26 13.22 -3.54
N ASP A 36 -10.68 12.08 -4.08
CA ASP A 36 -10.66 10.79 -3.39
C ASP A 36 -9.23 10.37 -3.03
N LEU A 37 -8.30 10.53 -3.97
CA LEU A 37 -6.88 10.26 -3.74
C LEU A 37 -6.31 11.13 -2.62
N LEU A 38 -6.58 12.44 -2.65
CA LEU A 38 -6.07 13.38 -1.65
C LEU A 38 -6.65 13.11 -0.24
N LYS A 39 -7.95 12.79 -0.15
CA LYS A 39 -8.57 12.39 1.12
C LYS A 39 -7.95 11.10 1.66
N PHE A 40 -7.68 10.14 0.79
CA PHE A 40 -7.03 8.90 1.16
C PHE A 40 -5.58 9.12 1.61
N GLU A 41 -4.82 9.98 0.92
CA GLU A 41 -3.45 10.37 1.29
C GLU A 41 -3.41 10.93 2.72
N ILE A 42 -4.32 11.83 3.06
CA ILE A 42 -4.43 12.40 4.42
C ILE A 42 -4.71 11.30 5.44
N HIS A 43 -5.65 10.40 5.15
CA HIS A 43 -5.98 9.30 6.06
C HIS A 43 -4.78 8.36 6.28
N MET A 44 -4.06 7.99 5.22
CA MET A 44 -2.85 7.16 5.31
C MET A 44 -1.77 7.83 6.15
N SER A 45 -1.62 9.15 6.01
CA SER A 45 -0.70 9.93 6.86
C SER A 45 -1.06 9.86 8.34
N GLN A 46 -2.35 9.94 8.68
CA GLN A 46 -2.83 9.85 10.06
C GLN A 46 -2.56 8.49 10.72
N ILE A 47 -2.52 7.40 9.93
CA ILE A 47 -2.22 6.05 10.42
C ILE A 47 -0.73 5.66 10.29
N GLY A 48 0.12 6.63 9.99
CA GLY A 48 1.58 6.49 10.05
C GLY A 48 2.26 6.05 8.74
N PHE A 49 1.58 6.16 7.61
CA PHE A 49 2.19 5.99 6.29
C PHE A 49 2.65 7.33 5.71
N SER A 50 3.70 7.33 4.91
CA SER A 50 4.15 8.49 4.14
C SER A 50 3.92 8.28 2.65
N THR A 51 3.65 9.36 1.91
CA THR A 51 3.55 9.28 0.45
C THR A 51 4.93 9.01 -0.14
N HIS A 52 5.08 7.89 -0.83
CA HIS A 52 6.27 7.57 -1.62
C HIS A 52 6.21 8.20 -3.01
N PHE A 53 5.05 8.09 -3.67
CA PHE A 53 4.81 8.61 -5.00
C PHE A 53 3.33 8.90 -5.20
N LYS A 54 2.99 9.94 -5.98
CA LYS A 54 1.61 10.18 -6.41
C LYS A 54 1.55 10.77 -7.81
N GLU A 55 0.59 10.30 -8.59
CA GLU A 55 0.28 10.75 -9.94
C GLU A 55 -1.14 11.33 -9.96
N LEU A 56 -1.22 12.66 -10.09
CA LEU A 56 -2.48 13.41 -10.05
C LEU A 56 -3.05 13.73 -11.44
N THR A 57 -2.31 13.41 -12.50
CA THR A 57 -2.67 13.68 -13.89
C THR A 57 -2.90 12.40 -14.64
N ARG A 58 -3.96 12.36 -15.44
CA ARG A 58 -4.23 11.27 -16.38
C ARG A 58 -3.74 11.66 -17.76
N LYS A 59 -3.10 10.74 -18.47
CA LYS A 59 -2.85 10.89 -19.91
C LYS A 59 -4.10 10.54 -20.72
N THR A 60 -4.95 9.66 -20.21
CA THR A 60 -6.23 9.31 -20.85
C THR A 60 -7.40 9.22 -19.86
N SER A 61 -8.63 9.40 -20.31
CA SER A 61 -9.83 9.27 -19.46
C SER A 61 -10.05 7.88 -18.86
N LYS A 62 -9.36 6.85 -19.40
CA LYS A 62 -9.40 5.46 -18.91
C LYS A 62 -8.34 5.17 -17.84
N GLU A 63 -7.31 6.00 -17.72
CA GLU A 63 -6.26 5.82 -16.71
C GLU A 63 -6.76 6.17 -15.31
N LYS A 64 -6.25 5.45 -14.31
CA LYS A 64 -6.52 5.76 -12.90
C LYS A 64 -5.38 6.61 -12.36
N LEU A 65 -5.70 7.44 -11.37
CA LEU A 65 -4.68 8.15 -10.60
C LEU A 65 -4.00 7.14 -9.68
N LEU A 66 -2.70 7.29 -9.45
CA LEU A 66 -1.90 6.39 -8.63
C LEU A 66 -1.41 7.09 -7.38
N LEU A 67 -1.52 6.43 -6.24
CA LEU A 67 -0.89 6.81 -4.99
C LEU A 67 -0.13 5.60 -4.45
N ILE A 68 1.17 5.78 -4.23
CA ILE A 68 2.02 4.81 -3.55
C ILE A 68 2.37 5.41 -2.19
N VAL A 69 2.00 4.70 -1.14
CA VAL A 69 2.34 5.04 0.25
C VAL A 69 3.30 4.02 0.81
N GLU A 70 4.12 4.43 1.76
CA GLU A 70 5.12 3.57 2.39
C GLU A 70 5.14 3.73 3.90
N ARG A 71 5.63 2.68 4.57
CA ARG A 71 5.96 2.74 6.00
C ARG A 71 7.20 1.90 6.27
N ASN A 72 8.09 2.43 7.11
CA ASN A 72 9.33 1.75 7.49
C ASN A 72 9.08 0.76 8.63
N GLU A 73 8.81 -0.50 8.28
CA GLU A 73 8.43 -1.56 9.21
C GLU A 73 9.36 -2.78 9.07
N LYS A 74 9.39 -3.63 10.11
CA LYS A 74 9.96 -4.98 9.98
C LYS A 74 8.98 -5.86 9.19
N LEU A 75 9.49 -6.82 8.42
CA LEU A 75 8.63 -7.77 7.72
C LEU A 75 7.92 -8.67 8.74
N ASN A 76 6.65 -8.37 8.99
CA ASN A 76 5.75 -9.15 9.83
C ASN A 76 4.55 -9.63 9.01
N LEU A 77 4.32 -10.94 9.03
CA LEU A 77 3.26 -11.61 8.27
C LEU A 77 1.86 -11.16 8.72
N ASP A 78 1.69 -10.90 10.00
CA ASP A 78 0.41 -10.42 10.55
C ASP A 78 0.14 -8.99 10.13
N PHE A 79 1.17 -8.15 10.10
CA PHE A 79 1.06 -6.76 9.65
C PHE A 79 0.71 -6.67 8.16
N ILE A 80 1.42 -7.42 7.31
CA ILE A 80 1.13 -7.44 5.87
C ILE A 80 -0.28 -7.97 5.59
N ASN A 81 -0.74 -9.00 6.31
CA ASN A 81 -2.09 -9.52 6.13
C ASN A 81 -3.17 -8.56 6.64
N PHE A 82 -2.94 -7.90 7.77
CA PHE A 82 -3.84 -6.91 8.36
C PHE A 82 -3.97 -5.67 7.48
N ASP A 83 -2.84 -5.11 7.05
CA ASP A 83 -2.77 -3.98 6.12
C ASP A 83 -3.54 -4.25 4.84
N THR A 84 -3.49 -5.47 4.30
CA THR A 84 -4.16 -5.76 3.02
C THR A 84 -5.69 -5.79 3.14
N GLU A 85 -6.25 -6.30 4.24
CA GLU A 85 -7.71 -6.36 4.45
C GLU A 85 -8.27 -4.98 4.86
N GLU A 86 -7.59 -4.30 5.79
CA GLU A 86 -8.00 -2.97 6.24
C GLU A 86 -7.84 -1.92 5.13
N PHE A 87 -6.74 -1.95 4.37
CA PHE A 87 -6.56 -0.99 3.27
C PHE A 87 -7.50 -1.24 2.11
N GLN A 88 -7.94 -2.48 1.85
CA GLN A 88 -9.00 -2.71 0.88
C GLN A 88 -10.31 -2.09 1.33
N SER A 89 -10.66 -2.23 2.61
CA SER A 89 -11.86 -1.62 3.18
C SER A 89 -11.79 -0.09 3.11
N THR A 90 -10.68 0.49 3.56
CA THR A 90 -10.45 1.93 3.55
C THR A 90 -10.41 2.47 2.12
N ALA A 91 -9.68 1.84 1.20
CA ALA A 91 -9.64 2.28 -0.20
C ALA A 91 -11.05 2.28 -0.82
N ARG A 92 -11.86 1.25 -0.55
CA ARG A 92 -13.26 1.21 -1.02
C ARG A 92 -14.11 2.36 -0.46
N LYS A 93 -13.92 2.77 0.80
CA LYS A 93 -14.62 3.94 1.38
C LYS A 93 -14.34 5.21 0.58
N TYR A 94 -13.13 5.35 0.05
CA TYR A 94 -12.72 6.46 -0.80
C TYR A 94 -12.78 6.14 -2.30
N ARG A 95 -13.59 5.15 -2.72
CA ARG A 95 -13.76 4.73 -4.14
C ARG A 95 -12.45 4.36 -4.86
N GLY A 96 -11.39 4.09 -4.10
CA GLY A 96 -10.12 3.58 -4.55
C GLY A 96 -10.09 2.05 -4.64
N ARG A 97 -9.04 1.52 -5.25
CA ARG A 97 -8.76 0.08 -5.33
C ARG A 97 -7.27 -0.18 -5.11
N ILE A 98 -6.95 -1.24 -4.38
CA ILE A 98 -5.62 -1.87 -4.34
C ILE A 98 -5.45 -2.75 -5.58
#